data_AF-A0AB39T2Z6-F1
#
_entry.id   AF-A0AB39T2Z6-F1
#
_cell.length_a   1.000
_cell.length_b   1.000
_cell.length_c   1.000
_cell.angle_alpha   90.00
_cell.angle_beta   90.00
_cell.angle_gamma   90.00
#
_symmetry.space_group_name_H-M   'P 1'
#
loop_
_entity.id
_entity.type
_entity.pdbx_description
1 polymer ?
#
loop_
_entity_poly.entity_id
_entity_poly.type
_entity_poly.pdbx_seq_one_letter_code
_entity_poly.pdbx_strand_id
1 'polypeptide(L)'
;MTDHDPAGDTTKNTRYDYAYNATQPHTLTAVASTPSGNGSTYAYNSTGTTRTRDLPGGPSPDQTLQWTPEDNLESNTVTYDDGTNTLKSSKTTYVYDAYGNRILENSPTGSTLYLGETELTTNGTNVTQASRSYSHAGAPTVVRATANGATSNHTITVLIADHLGTANTTVQVTAGQPVARRSFKPYGELRGPKPATWPNKRGYLGVGIDDTTSGLTHIGAREYDQNTGRFISADPLVDITDPLQMNGYTYSNASPVSKVDPTGEAFEECVNGMYRCSGGTQVIEKGSNYGEIVQRNIESQRQQGFNRASAGRGGNVTINRPTRPILPPRITPRITPRLPGILGIISIIASQEDLKISYRKMAKRPAGLTEEQWDDSVGH
;
A
#
# COMPACT_ATOMS: atom_id res chain seq x y z
N MET A 1 -13.41 4.71 -21.94
CA MET A 1 -12.73 3.39 -21.94
C MET A 1 -13.61 2.41 -22.70
N THR A 2 -13.06 1.37 -23.32
CA THR A 2 -13.83 0.25 -23.87
C THR A 2 -13.24 -1.04 -23.32
N ASP A 3 -14.08 -1.85 -22.68
CA ASP A 3 -13.74 -3.22 -22.32
C ASP A 3 -14.14 -4.15 -23.46
N HIS A 4 -13.19 -4.97 -23.90
CA HIS A 4 -13.37 -5.86 -25.03
C HIS A 4 -13.70 -7.26 -24.53
N ASP A 5 -14.68 -7.89 -25.17
CA ASP A 5 -15.03 -9.27 -24.86
C ASP A 5 -13.82 -10.20 -25.07
N PRO A 6 -13.45 -11.02 -24.07
CA PRO A 6 -12.29 -11.90 -24.18
C PRO A 6 -12.39 -12.96 -25.29
N ALA A 7 -13.60 -13.27 -25.77
CA ALA A 7 -13.81 -14.18 -26.90
C ALA A 7 -13.82 -13.45 -28.26
N GLY A 8 -13.59 -12.13 -28.27
CA GLY A 8 -13.54 -11.30 -29.47
C GLY A 8 -14.92 -10.92 -30.03
N ASP A 9 -16.00 -11.18 -29.27
CA ASP A 9 -17.35 -10.81 -29.68
C ASP A 9 -17.61 -9.32 -29.45
N THR A 10 -17.49 -8.52 -30.52
CA THR A 10 -17.60 -7.07 -30.43
C THR A 10 -18.96 -6.58 -29.95
N THR A 11 -20.01 -7.42 -30.03
CA THR A 11 -21.35 -7.07 -29.54
C THR A 11 -21.46 -7.07 -28.02
N LYS A 12 -20.50 -7.73 -27.34
CA LYS A 12 -20.39 -7.79 -25.88
C LYS A 12 -19.37 -6.79 -25.33
N ASN A 13 -18.76 -5.97 -26.19
CA ASN A 13 -17.91 -4.89 -25.73
C ASN A 13 -18.72 -3.90 -24.89
N THR A 14 -18.12 -3.43 -23.80
CA THR A 14 -18.72 -2.39 -22.97
C THR A 14 -17.94 -1.10 -23.12
N ARG A 15 -18.60 -0.05 -23.60
CA ARG A 15 -18.03 1.31 -23.68
C ARG A 15 -18.41 2.11 -22.44
N TYR A 16 -17.46 2.86 -21.90
CA TYR A 16 -17.61 3.71 -20.74
C TYR A 16 -17.37 5.18 -21.09
N ASP A 17 -18.34 6.03 -20.73
CA ASP A 17 -18.30 7.49 -20.82
C ASP A 17 -18.15 8.09 -19.43
N TYR A 18 -17.26 9.08 -19.30
CA TYR A 18 -16.88 9.68 -18.02
C TYR A 18 -17.36 11.13 -18.00
N ALA A 19 -18.08 11.51 -16.96
CA ALA A 19 -18.56 12.86 -16.73
C ALA A 19 -17.80 13.49 -15.56
N TYR A 20 -17.47 14.78 -15.67
CA TYR A 20 -16.68 15.50 -14.67
C TYR A 20 -17.46 16.71 -14.14
N ASN A 21 -17.10 17.15 -12.93
CA ASN A 21 -17.73 18.29 -12.30
C ASN A 21 -17.32 19.60 -12.99
N ALA A 22 -18.28 20.50 -13.24
CA ALA A 22 -17.98 21.78 -13.90
C ALA A 22 -17.17 22.77 -13.04
N THR A 23 -17.32 22.72 -11.72
CA THR A 23 -16.59 23.58 -10.76
C THR A 23 -15.34 22.92 -10.19
N GLN A 24 -15.25 21.59 -10.27
CA GLN A 24 -14.07 20.79 -9.96
C GLN A 24 -13.72 19.90 -11.18
N PRO A 25 -13.11 20.44 -12.25
CA PRO A 25 -13.00 19.80 -13.57
C PRO A 25 -12.27 18.45 -13.61
N HIS A 26 -11.57 18.08 -12.54
CA HIS A 26 -10.85 16.81 -12.43
C HIS A 26 -11.56 15.77 -11.55
N THR A 27 -12.66 16.13 -10.87
CA THR A 27 -13.47 15.17 -10.10
C THR A 27 -14.49 14.50 -11.01
N LEU A 28 -14.43 13.16 -11.07
CA LEU A 28 -15.34 12.32 -11.84
C LEU A 28 -16.69 12.31 -11.15
N THR A 29 -17.79 12.68 -11.79
CA THR A 29 -19.12 12.67 -11.17
C THR A 29 -19.93 11.43 -11.54
N ALA A 30 -19.72 10.90 -12.75
CA ALA A 30 -20.40 9.70 -13.21
C ALA A 30 -19.60 8.94 -14.25
N VAL A 31 -19.83 7.63 -14.28
CA VAL A 31 -19.45 6.72 -15.36
C VAL A 31 -20.72 6.12 -15.91
N ALA A 32 -20.97 6.26 -17.21
CA ALA A 32 -22.07 5.60 -17.90
C ALA A 32 -21.51 4.45 -18.75
N SER A 33 -22.25 3.35 -18.88
CA SER A 33 -21.87 2.20 -19.70
C SER A 33 -22.81 2.00 -20.89
N THR A 34 -22.27 1.51 -22.01
CA THR A 34 -23.02 1.00 -23.16
C THR A 34 -22.50 -0.39 -23.52
N PRO A 35 -23.30 -1.46 -23.39
CA PRO A 35 -24.67 -1.49 -22.89
C PRO A 35 -24.83 -0.98 -21.44
N SER A 36 -26.03 -0.50 -21.10
CA SER A 36 -26.32 0.01 -19.75
C SER A 36 -26.28 -1.09 -18.70
N GLY A 37 -25.89 -0.76 -17.48
CA GLY A 37 -25.91 -1.69 -16.33
C GLY A 37 -24.63 -1.67 -15.50
N ASN A 38 -23.56 -1.07 -16.03
CA ASN A 38 -22.26 -0.92 -15.36
C ASN A 38 -21.94 0.55 -15.05
N GLY A 39 -22.96 1.37 -14.79
CA GLY A 39 -22.80 2.78 -14.48
C GLY A 39 -22.46 3.02 -13.01
N SER A 40 -21.83 4.15 -12.71
CA SER A 40 -21.47 4.54 -11.35
C SER A 40 -21.55 6.05 -11.14
N THR A 41 -21.83 6.50 -9.91
CA THR A 41 -21.79 7.91 -9.52
C THR A 41 -20.85 8.15 -8.35
N TYR A 42 -20.35 9.37 -8.26
CA TYR A 42 -19.31 9.73 -7.30
C TYR A 42 -19.54 11.14 -6.78
N ALA A 43 -19.34 11.35 -5.47
CA ALA A 43 -19.32 12.67 -4.87
C ALA A 43 -17.98 12.93 -4.18
N TYR A 44 -17.55 14.18 -4.19
CA TYR A 44 -16.25 14.62 -3.68
C TYR A 44 -16.45 15.73 -2.64
N ASN A 45 -15.47 15.89 -1.76
CA ASN A 45 -15.40 17.06 -0.88
C ASN A 45 -14.75 18.26 -1.60
N SER A 46 -14.58 19.37 -0.89
CA SER A 46 -13.95 20.57 -1.42
C SER A 46 -12.45 20.41 -1.74
N THR A 47 -11.75 19.49 -1.07
CA THR A 47 -10.33 19.19 -1.33
C THR A 47 -10.14 18.18 -2.46
N GLY A 48 -11.24 17.63 -3.01
CA GLY A 48 -11.19 16.68 -4.11
C GLY A 48 -10.95 15.23 -3.68
N THR A 49 -11.20 14.86 -2.42
CA THR A 49 -11.27 13.45 -2.04
C THR A 49 -12.69 12.90 -2.18
N THR A 50 -12.80 11.66 -2.66
CA THR A 50 -14.11 11.01 -2.91
C THR A 50 -14.80 10.71 -1.59
N ARG A 51 -16.04 11.16 -1.40
CA ARG A 51 -16.86 10.90 -0.20
C ARG A 51 -17.82 9.75 -0.38
N THR A 52 -18.44 9.64 -1.55
CA THR A 52 -19.38 8.57 -1.85
C THR A 52 -19.11 8.01 -3.23
N ARG A 53 -19.36 6.72 -3.35
CA ARG A 53 -19.45 6.01 -4.62
C ARG A 53 -20.83 5.36 -4.64
N ASP A 54 -21.37 5.21 -5.84
CA ASP A 54 -22.50 4.33 -6.17
C ASP A 54 -22.01 3.46 -7.32
N LEU A 55 -21.64 2.22 -7.06
CA LEU A 55 -21.14 1.25 -8.02
C LEU A 55 -22.31 0.44 -8.63
N PRO A 56 -22.06 -0.28 -9.74
CA PRO A 56 -23.14 -0.94 -10.46
C PRO A 56 -23.86 -1.99 -9.63
N GLY A 57 -25.19 -1.91 -9.59
CA GLY A 57 -26.04 -2.89 -8.92
C GLY A 57 -26.10 -2.76 -7.38
N GLY A 58 -25.41 -1.78 -6.79
CA GLY A 58 -25.48 -1.48 -5.36
C GLY A 58 -26.68 -0.59 -4.98
N PRO A 59 -27.08 -0.56 -3.69
CA PRO A 59 -28.00 0.46 -3.17
C PRO A 59 -27.33 1.85 -3.20
N SER A 60 -28.06 2.96 -3.07
CA SER A 60 -27.43 4.30 -3.06
C SER A 60 -27.56 4.98 -1.68
N PRO A 61 -26.47 5.48 -1.06
CA PRO A 61 -25.06 5.26 -1.43
C PRO A 61 -24.58 3.84 -1.11
N ASP A 62 -23.90 3.19 -2.05
CA ASP A 62 -23.33 1.85 -1.82
C ASP A 62 -22.02 1.94 -1.04
N GLN A 63 -21.34 3.09 -1.10
CA GLN A 63 -20.07 3.26 -0.42
C GLN A 63 -19.90 4.68 0.10
N THR A 64 -19.51 4.79 1.37
CA THR A 64 -19.13 6.04 2.02
C THR A 64 -17.71 5.97 2.55
N LEU A 65 -16.92 7.00 2.23
CA LEU A 65 -15.50 7.12 2.54
C LEU A 65 -15.27 8.29 3.50
N GLN A 66 -14.52 8.04 4.56
CA GLN A 66 -14.08 9.05 5.53
C GLN A 66 -12.57 9.18 5.48
N TRP A 67 -12.08 10.41 5.52
CA TRP A 67 -10.68 10.76 5.34
C TRP A 67 -10.15 11.50 6.54
N THR A 68 -8.87 11.27 6.87
CA THR A 68 -8.17 12.06 7.88
C THR A 68 -7.82 13.45 7.31
N PRO A 69 -7.45 14.42 8.17
CA PRO A 69 -6.96 15.73 7.72
C PRO A 69 -5.71 15.67 6.83
N GLU A 70 -4.95 14.57 6.89
CA GLU A 70 -3.77 14.29 6.06
C GLU A 70 -4.13 13.59 4.73
N ASP A 71 -5.40 13.56 4.34
CA ASP A 71 -5.94 12.94 3.12
C ASP A 71 -5.67 11.42 3.01
N ASN A 72 -5.52 10.73 4.14
CA ASN A 72 -5.52 9.27 4.19
C ASN A 72 -6.94 8.72 4.39
N LEU A 73 -7.27 7.58 3.78
CA LEU A 73 -8.59 6.96 3.95
C LEU A 73 -8.69 6.38 5.37
N GLU A 74 -9.48 6.99 6.24
CA GLU A 74 -9.69 6.57 7.62
C GLU A 74 -10.64 5.37 7.69
N SER A 75 -11.75 5.44 6.95
CA SER A 75 -12.70 4.33 6.89
C SER A 75 -13.50 4.27 5.60
N ASN A 76 -13.88 3.05 5.27
CA ASN A 76 -14.77 2.72 4.17
C ASN A 76 -15.99 1.98 4.73
N THR A 77 -17.19 2.47 4.43
CA THR A 77 -18.45 1.82 4.79
C THR A 77 -19.18 1.44 3.50
N VAL A 78 -19.39 0.14 3.29
CA VAL A 78 -20.12 -0.39 2.14
C VAL A 78 -21.51 -0.82 2.58
N THR A 79 -22.53 -0.30 1.90
CA THR A 79 -23.94 -0.67 2.06
C THR A 79 -24.32 -1.68 1.00
N TYR A 80 -24.98 -2.77 1.39
CA TYR A 80 -25.39 -3.83 0.47
C TYR A 80 -26.73 -4.44 0.89
N ASP A 81 -27.41 -5.07 -0.07
CA ASP A 81 -28.57 -5.93 0.17
C ASP A 81 -28.10 -7.39 0.15
N ASP A 82 -28.42 -8.16 1.19
CA ASP A 82 -28.10 -9.59 1.29
C ASP A 82 -29.29 -10.49 0.92
N GLY A 83 -30.33 -9.92 0.29
CA GLY A 83 -31.54 -10.62 -0.12
C GLY A 83 -32.58 -10.72 1.00
N THR A 84 -32.34 -10.10 2.16
CA THR A 84 -33.31 -10.04 3.27
C THR A 84 -34.20 -8.79 3.21
N ASN A 85 -34.14 -8.02 2.13
CA ASN A 85 -34.89 -6.78 1.93
C ASN A 85 -34.62 -5.74 3.04
N THR A 86 -33.45 -5.82 3.66
CA THR A 86 -32.95 -4.91 4.68
C THR A 86 -31.50 -4.58 4.35
N LEU A 87 -31.21 -3.29 4.15
CA LEU A 87 -29.85 -2.86 3.86
C LEU A 87 -28.93 -3.12 5.05
N LYS A 88 -27.77 -3.71 4.76
CA LYS A 88 -26.69 -3.95 5.71
C LYS A 88 -25.50 -3.07 5.37
N SER A 89 -24.62 -2.89 6.34
CA SER A 89 -23.37 -2.18 6.12
C SER A 89 -22.18 -2.95 6.70
N SER A 90 -21.05 -2.86 5.99
CA SER A 90 -19.75 -3.37 6.41
C SER A 90 -18.76 -2.22 6.47
N LYS A 91 -18.09 -2.05 7.60
CA LYS A 91 -17.11 -0.98 7.80
C LYS A 91 -15.69 -1.55 7.91
N THR A 92 -14.80 -1.05 7.07
CA THR A 92 -13.35 -1.26 7.18
C THR A 92 -12.71 0.05 7.67
N THR A 93 -11.78 -0.04 8.63
CA THR A 93 -10.99 1.11 9.11
C THR A 93 -9.51 0.87 8.88
N TYR A 94 -8.75 1.94 8.66
CA TYR A 94 -7.33 1.86 8.36
C TYR A 94 -6.52 2.71 9.32
N VAL A 95 -5.30 2.27 9.63
CA VAL A 95 -4.32 3.02 10.42
C VAL A 95 -3.04 3.15 9.60
N TYR A 96 -2.47 4.35 9.63
CA TYR A 96 -1.25 4.70 8.92
C TYR A 96 -0.15 5.07 9.92
N ASP A 97 1.10 4.86 9.51
CA ASP A 97 2.23 5.44 10.23
C ASP A 97 2.41 6.92 9.90
N ALA A 98 3.41 7.55 10.53
CA ALA A 98 3.73 8.97 10.30
C ALA A 98 4.20 9.29 8.86
N TYR A 99 4.53 8.27 8.08
CA TYR A 99 4.96 8.40 6.69
C TYR A 99 3.82 8.11 5.70
N GLY A 100 2.59 7.86 6.19
CA GLY A 100 1.43 7.56 5.35
C GLY A 100 1.37 6.11 4.87
N ASN A 101 2.22 5.21 5.38
CA ASN A 101 2.10 3.79 5.06
C ASN A 101 0.98 3.17 5.86
N ARG A 102 0.12 2.40 5.20
CA ARG A 102 -0.92 1.64 5.87
C ARG A 102 -0.30 0.51 6.71
N ILE A 103 -0.48 0.58 8.03
CA ILE A 103 0.03 -0.41 8.99
C ILE A 103 -1.06 -1.35 9.51
N LEU A 104 -2.33 -0.96 9.45
CA LEU A 104 -3.44 -1.81 9.88
C LEU A 104 -4.65 -1.60 8.97
N GLU A 105 -5.27 -2.71 8.57
CA GLU A 105 -6.61 -2.78 7.98
C GLU A 105 -7.47 -3.58 8.94
N ASN A 106 -8.61 -3.04 9.37
CA ASN A 106 -9.54 -3.73 10.24
C ASN A 106 -10.89 -3.83 9.54
N SER A 107 -11.25 -5.04 9.10
CA SER A 107 -12.50 -5.33 8.38
C SER A 107 -13.43 -6.19 9.25
N PRO A 108 -14.73 -6.31 8.89
CA PRO A 108 -15.65 -7.20 9.59
C PRO A 108 -15.25 -8.69 9.54
N THR A 109 -14.43 -9.07 8.55
CA THR A 109 -13.96 -10.45 8.37
C THR A 109 -12.63 -10.74 9.08
N GLY A 110 -11.99 -9.71 9.62
CA GLY A 110 -10.67 -9.81 10.24
C GLY A 110 -9.80 -8.58 10.03
N SER A 111 -8.71 -8.52 10.77
CA SER A 111 -7.72 -7.45 10.69
C SER A 111 -6.44 -7.95 10.02
N THR A 112 -5.73 -7.07 9.32
CA THR A 112 -4.40 -7.34 8.77
C THR A 112 -3.42 -6.28 9.20
N LEU A 113 -2.37 -6.70 9.90
CA LEU A 113 -1.24 -5.87 10.28
C LEU A 113 -0.14 -5.98 9.21
N TYR A 114 0.34 -4.83 8.75
CA TYR A 114 1.40 -4.71 7.75
C TYR A 114 2.67 -4.19 8.45
N LEU A 115 3.73 -5.00 8.45
CA LEU A 115 5.02 -4.74 9.11
C LEU A 115 6.14 -4.86 8.07
N GLY A 116 6.17 -3.93 7.12
CA GLY A 116 7.09 -3.95 5.98
C GLY A 116 6.92 -5.23 5.17
N GLU A 117 7.92 -6.11 5.24
CA GLU A 117 7.93 -7.41 4.54
C GLU A 117 6.97 -8.45 5.14
N THR A 118 6.42 -8.21 6.34
CA THR A 118 5.59 -9.18 7.07
C THR A 118 4.13 -8.75 7.08
N GLU A 119 3.22 -9.69 6.82
CA GLU A 119 1.77 -9.49 6.91
C GLU A 119 1.18 -10.50 7.89
N LEU A 120 0.32 -10.04 8.80
CA LEU A 120 -0.36 -10.88 9.77
C LEU A 120 -1.86 -10.63 9.73
N THR A 121 -2.63 -11.63 9.33
CA THR A 121 -4.09 -11.57 9.28
C THR A 121 -4.69 -12.35 10.44
N THR A 122 -5.68 -11.77 11.11
CA THR A 122 -6.44 -12.40 12.18
C THR A 122 -7.94 -12.30 11.91
N ASN A 123 -8.74 -13.17 12.53
CA ASN A 123 -10.20 -13.05 12.56
C ASN A 123 -10.72 -12.51 13.90
N GLY A 124 -9.88 -11.75 14.63
CA GLY A 124 -10.17 -11.24 15.97
C GLY A 124 -9.90 -12.24 17.11
N THR A 125 -9.82 -13.54 16.84
CA THR A 125 -9.50 -14.57 17.85
C THR A 125 -8.24 -15.33 17.51
N ASN A 126 -8.05 -15.71 16.25
CA ASN A 126 -6.95 -16.53 15.78
C ASN A 126 -6.19 -15.81 14.67
N VAL A 127 -4.89 -16.09 14.57
CA VAL A 127 -4.11 -15.79 13.38
C VAL A 127 -4.55 -16.73 12.26
N THR A 128 -5.11 -16.17 11.19
CA THR A 128 -5.57 -16.96 10.03
C THR A 128 -4.49 -17.09 8.98
N GLN A 129 -3.63 -16.08 8.83
CA GLN A 129 -2.51 -16.10 7.90
C GLN A 129 -1.36 -15.27 8.46
N ALA A 130 -0.13 -15.75 8.26
CA ALA A 130 1.07 -14.93 8.42
C ALA A 130 1.98 -15.17 7.22
N SER A 131 2.52 -14.09 6.65
CA SER A 131 3.46 -14.17 5.54
C SER A 131 4.64 -13.24 5.75
N ARG A 132 5.81 -13.62 5.23
CA ARG A 132 6.98 -12.76 5.10
C ARG A 132 7.55 -12.88 3.70
N SER A 133 7.76 -11.74 3.06
CA SER A 133 8.37 -11.64 1.74
C SER A 133 9.88 -11.41 1.85
N TYR A 134 10.66 -12.01 0.97
CA TYR A 134 12.11 -11.85 0.88
C TYR A 134 12.43 -11.41 -0.55
N SER A 135 12.94 -10.20 -0.70
CA SER A 135 13.27 -9.61 -2.00
C SER A 135 14.78 -9.36 -2.10
N HIS A 136 15.40 -9.81 -3.17
CA HIS A 136 16.82 -9.61 -3.45
C HIS A 136 17.01 -9.03 -4.84
N ALA A 137 18.03 -8.17 -5.01
CA ALA A 137 18.33 -7.59 -6.30
C ALA A 137 18.63 -8.69 -7.34
N GLY A 138 17.94 -8.63 -8.48
CA GLY A 138 18.12 -9.59 -9.58
C GLY A 138 17.49 -10.96 -9.35
N ALA A 139 16.77 -11.18 -8.25
CA ALA A 139 16.07 -12.43 -7.97
C ALA A 139 14.56 -12.22 -7.79
N PRO A 140 13.73 -13.23 -8.08
CA PRO A 140 12.31 -13.19 -7.77
C PRO A 140 12.06 -13.06 -6.27
N THR A 141 10.95 -12.41 -5.88
CA THR A 141 10.52 -12.37 -4.48
C THR A 141 10.11 -13.76 -4.03
N VAL A 142 10.55 -14.17 -2.84
CA VAL A 142 10.17 -15.43 -2.19
C VAL A 142 9.29 -15.11 -1.00
N VAL A 143 8.16 -15.78 -0.84
CA VAL A 143 7.25 -15.60 0.30
C VAL A 143 7.25 -16.86 1.15
N ARG A 144 7.50 -16.71 2.45
CA ARG A 144 7.23 -17.74 3.45
C ARG A 144 5.89 -17.45 4.08
N ALA A 145 4.94 -18.39 4.01
CA ALA A 145 3.61 -18.22 4.56
C ALA A 145 3.18 -19.41 5.44
N THR A 146 2.39 -19.12 6.46
CA THR A 146 1.73 -20.08 7.33
C THR A 146 0.27 -19.68 7.53
N ALA A 147 -0.57 -20.66 7.89
CA ALA A 147 -1.99 -20.48 8.11
C ALA A 147 -2.38 -20.97 9.50
N ASN A 148 -3.49 -20.45 10.04
CA ASN A 148 -4.11 -20.92 11.29
C ASN A 148 -3.14 -20.96 12.48
N GLY A 149 -2.23 -19.99 12.57
CA GLY A 149 -1.27 -19.86 13.66
C GLY A 149 -0.20 -20.96 13.72
N ALA A 150 -0.03 -21.78 12.67
CA ALA A 150 0.95 -22.85 12.69
C ALA A 150 2.39 -22.32 12.79
N THR A 151 3.18 -22.92 13.69
CA THR A 151 4.58 -22.56 13.98
C THR A 151 5.59 -23.42 13.22
N SER A 152 5.13 -24.43 12.48
CA SER A 152 5.93 -25.35 11.67
C SER A 152 5.22 -25.65 10.34
N ASN A 153 5.91 -26.33 9.41
CA ASN A 153 5.38 -26.67 8.07
C ASN A 153 4.96 -25.46 7.23
N HIS A 154 5.76 -24.39 7.27
CA HIS A 154 5.49 -23.19 6.48
C HIS A 154 5.67 -23.48 5.00
N THR A 155 4.83 -22.84 4.18
CA THR A 155 4.95 -22.87 2.73
C THR A 155 5.98 -21.85 2.27
N ILE A 156 6.79 -22.21 1.28
CA ILE A 156 7.71 -21.32 0.59
C ILE A 156 7.24 -21.22 -0.86
N THR A 157 7.04 -20.00 -1.34
CA THR A 157 6.48 -19.75 -2.66
C THR A 157 7.27 -18.67 -3.38
N VAL A 158 7.73 -18.96 -4.59
CA VAL A 158 8.41 -18.00 -5.47
C VAL A 158 7.37 -17.21 -6.25
N LEU A 159 7.47 -15.88 -6.25
CA LEU A 159 6.64 -14.98 -7.03
C LEU A 159 7.35 -14.58 -8.32
N ILE A 160 6.74 -14.88 -9.46
CA ILE A 160 7.22 -14.46 -10.77
C ILE A 160 6.38 -13.28 -11.22
N ALA A 161 7.05 -12.14 -11.41
CA ALA A 161 6.44 -10.88 -11.76
C ALA A 161 6.62 -10.54 -13.24
N ASP A 162 5.72 -9.70 -13.77
CA ASP A 162 5.91 -9.01 -15.04
C ASP A 162 6.89 -7.83 -14.91
N HIS A 163 7.08 -7.08 -16.01
CA HIS A 163 8.00 -5.93 -16.03
C HIS A 163 7.57 -4.81 -15.07
N LEU A 164 6.27 -4.70 -14.76
CA LEU A 164 5.72 -3.73 -13.81
C LEU A 164 5.85 -4.19 -12.35
N GLY A 165 6.37 -5.40 -12.10
CA GLY A 165 6.49 -5.96 -10.75
C GLY A 165 5.22 -6.67 -10.26
N THR A 166 4.18 -6.79 -11.09
CA THR A 166 2.97 -7.52 -10.72
C THR A 166 3.25 -9.02 -10.75
N ALA A 167 3.22 -9.66 -9.58
CA ALA A 167 3.32 -11.11 -9.49
C ALA A 167 2.09 -11.77 -10.14
N ASN A 168 2.27 -12.42 -11.29
CA ASN A 168 1.20 -13.08 -12.05
C ASN A 168 1.25 -14.61 -11.93
N THR A 169 2.40 -15.16 -11.54
CA THR A 169 2.62 -16.60 -11.41
C THR A 169 3.30 -16.88 -10.08
N THR A 170 2.86 -17.92 -9.38
CA THR A 170 3.55 -18.46 -8.21
C THR A 170 4.03 -19.88 -8.45
N VAL A 171 5.13 -20.25 -7.82
CA VAL A 171 5.65 -21.62 -7.80
C VAL A 171 5.96 -21.99 -6.36
N GLN A 172 5.26 -22.99 -5.82
CA GLN A 172 5.52 -23.45 -4.46
C GLN A 172 6.76 -24.36 -4.44
N VAL A 173 7.67 -24.12 -3.49
CA VAL A 173 8.91 -24.88 -3.29
C VAL A 173 8.59 -26.14 -2.48
N THR A 174 7.98 -27.11 -3.16
CA THR A 174 7.65 -28.45 -2.65
C THR A 174 7.72 -29.46 -3.78
N ALA A 175 7.57 -30.75 -3.47
CA ALA A 175 7.47 -31.80 -4.46
C ALA A 175 6.37 -31.49 -5.49
N GLY A 176 6.67 -31.64 -6.78
CA GLY A 176 5.74 -31.35 -7.88
C GLY A 176 5.61 -29.87 -8.27
N GLN A 177 6.23 -28.95 -7.53
CA GLN A 177 6.27 -27.51 -7.82
C GLN A 177 4.92 -26.91 -8.28
N PRO A 178 3.86 -26.97 -7.45
CA PRO A 178 2.55 -26.44 -7.80
C PRO A 178 2.63 -24.99 -8.31
N VAL A 179 1.94 -24.74 -9.43
CA VAL A 179 1.90 -23.43 -10.09
C VAL A 179 0.49 -22.85 -10.00
N ALA A 180 0.37 -21.61 -9.53
CA ALA A 180 -0.87 -20.83 -9.65
C ALA A 180 -0.63 -19.60 -10.54
N ARG A 181 -1.64 -19.21 -11.31
CA ARG A 181 -1.59 -18.03 -12.19
C ARG A 181 -2.79 -17.13 -11.96
N ARG A 182 -2.55 -15.83 -12.03
CA ARG A 182 -3.56 -14.77 -12.13
C ARG A 182 -3.20 -13.86 -13.30
N SER A 183 -4.21 -13.32 -13.96
CA SER A 183 -4.03 -12.33 -15.02
C SER A 183 -4.69 -11.03 -14.61
N PHE A 184 -4.17 -9.92 -15.12
CA PHE A 184 -4.70 -8.59 -14.85
C PHE A 184 -5.04 -7.88 -16.16
N LYS A 185 -6.08 -7.05 -16.14
CA LYS A 185 -6.34 -6.03 -17.16
C LYS A 185 -5.30 -4.90 -16.99
N PRO A 186 -5.15 -4.00 -17.99
CA PRO A 186 -4.17 -2.93 -17.93
C PRO A 186 -4.24 -2.06 -16.67
N TYR A 187 -5.44 -1.80 -16.13
CA TYR A 187 -5.63 -0.97 -14.95
C TYR A 187 -5.65 -1.75 -13.62
N GLY A 188 -5.26 -3.03 -13.62
CA GLY A 188 -5.09 -3.82 -12.39
C GLY A 188 -6.27 -4.69 -11.98
N GLU A 189 -7.43 -4.59 -12.65
CA GLU A 189 -8.53 -5.53 -12.44
C GLU A 189 -8.10 -6.96 -12.76
N LEU A 190 -8.57 -7.96 -12.00
CA LEU A 190 -8.33 -9.36 -12.34
C LEU A 190 -9.05 -9.74 -13.64
N ARG A 191 -8.30 -10.36 -14.54
CA ARG A 191 -8.86 -10.97 -15.76
C ARG A 191 -9.14 -12.44 -15.49
N GLY A 192 -10.38 -12.72 -15.08
CA GLY A 192 -10.86 -14.05 -14.73
C GLY A 192 -10.89 -14.30 -13.21
N PRO A 193 -11.16 -15.53 -12.76
CA PRO A 193 -11.32 -15.83 -11.35
C PRO A 193 -10.00 -15.63 -10.59
N LYS A 194 -10.11 -15.06 -9.38
CA LYS A 194 -8.98 -14.98 -8.43
C LYS A 194 -8.58 -16.40 -8.01
N PRO A 195 -7.28 -16.74 -7.99
CA PRO A 195 -6.82 -17.99 -7.40
C PRO A 195 -7.30 -18.12 -5.96
N ALA A 196 -7.74 -19.32 -5.57
CA ALA A 196 -8.25 -19.59 -4.21
C ALA A 196 -7.21 -19.32 -3.12
N THR A 197 -5.93 -19.49 -3.44
CA THR A 197 -4.82 -19.22 -2.53
C THR A 197 -3.75 -18.39 -3.22
N TRP A 198 -3.28 -17.36 -2.50
CA TRP A 198 -2.11 -16.56 -2.87
C TRP A 198 -1.28 -16.35 -1.59
N PRO A 199 0.06 -16.35 -1.65
CA PRO A 199 0.89 -16.42 -0.45
C PRO A 199 0.87 -15.16 0.44
N ASN A 200 0.40 -14.01 -0.07
CA ASN A 200 0.26 -12.75 0.64
C ASN A 200 -0.92 -11.92 0.07
N LYS A 201 -1.22 -10.75 0.66
CA LYS A 201 -2.26 -9.84 0.15
C LYS A 201 -1.79 -8.94 -1.00
N ARG A 202 -0.51 -9.01 -1.40
CA ARG A 202 0.05 -8.16 -2.47
C ARG A 202 -0.44 -8.57 -3.86
N GLY A 203 -0.97 -7.58 -4.56
CA GLY A 203 -1.63 -7.70 -5.84
C GLY A 203 -0.89 -6.95 -6.95
N TYR A 204 -1.63 -6.04 -7.57
CA TYR A 204 -1.18 -5.18 -8.66
C TYR A 204 0.13 -4.44 -8.30
N LEU A 205 1.06 -4.35 -9.26
CA LEU A 205 2.40 -3.74 -9.12
C LEU A 205 3.31 -4.38 -8.06
N GLY A 206 2.88 -5.48 -7.44
CA GLY A 206 3.58 -6.14 -6.34
C GLY A 206 3.42 -5.44 -4.98
N VAL A 207 2.70 -4.31 -4.95
CA VAL A 207 2.60 -3.43 -3.76
C VAL A 207 1.16 -3.19 -3.37
N GLY A 208 0.27 -3.20 -4.38
CA GLY A 208 -1.15 -2.98 -4.24
C GLY A 208 -1.76 -3.96 -3.25
N ILE A 209 -2.54 -3.45 -2.31
CA ILE A 209 -3.28 -4.29 -1.38
C ILE A 209 -4.76 -4.16 -1.71
N ASP A 210 -5.32 -5.24 -2.27
CA ASP A 210 -6.74 -5.26 -2.64
C ASP A 210 -7.59 -5.42 -1.37
N ASP A 211 -8.42 -4.43 -1.09
CA ASP A 211 -9.49 -4.55 -0.10
C ASP A 211 -10.75 -5.04 -0.80
N THR A 212 -11.05 -6.32 -0.59
CA THR A 212 -12.20 -6.99 -1.18
C THR A 212 -13.54 -6.42 -0.69
N THR A 213 -13.56 -5.77 0.47
CA THR A 213 -14.77 -5.10 0.98
C THR A 213 -15.02 -3.82 0.20
N SER A 214 -13.98 -3.02 -0.05
CA SER A 214 -14.09 -1.70 -0.68
C SER A 214 -14.09 -1.74 -2.21
N GLY A 215 -13.57 -2.80 -2.81
CA GLY A 215 -13.27 -2.84 -4.25
C GLY A 215 -12.16 -1.87 -4.67
N LEU A 216 -11.37 -1.38 -3.71
CA LEU A 216 -10.21 -0.50 -3.94
C LEU A 216 -8.92 -1.25 -3.71
N THR A 217 -7.86 -0.76 -4.35
CA THR A 217 -6.49 -1.21 -4.10
C THR A 217 -5.71 -0.08 -3.45
N HIS A 218 -5.15 -0.34 -2.28
CA HIS A 218 -4.23 0.59 -1.62
C HIS A 218 -2.87 0.53 -2.31
N ILE A 219 -2.42 1.64 -2.89
CA ILE A 219 -1.12 1.77 -3.57
C ILE A 219 -0.34 2.91 -2.91
N GLY A 220 0.61 2.54 -2.06
CA GLY A 220 1.50 3.48 -1.38
C GLY A 220 0.71 4.53 -0.58
N ALA A 221 0.66 5.76 -1.07
CA ALA A 221 -0.03 6.86 -0.39
C ALA A 221 -1.53 6.98 -0.72
N ARG A 222 -2.02 6.32 -1.77
CA ARG A 222 -3.38 6.56 -2.29
C ARG A 222 -4.18 5.30 -2.50
N GLU A 223 -5.49 5.46 -2.39
CA GLU A 223 -6.47 4.45 -2.75
C GLU A 223 -6.80 4.56 -4.24
N TYR A 224 -6.75 3.42 -4.91
CA TYR A 224 -6.88 3.30 -6.36
C TYR A 224 -8.11 2.48 -6.73
N ASP A 225 -8.94 3.04 -7.61
CA ASP A 225 -10.10 2.37 -8.20
C ASP A 225 -9.69 1.74 -9.53
N GLN A 226 -9.48 0.43 -9.51
CA GLN A 226 -9.07 -0.33 -10.69
C GLN A 226 -10.12 -0.28 -11.81
N ASN A 227 -11.41 -0.21 -11.47
CA ASN A 227 -12.51 -0.22 -12.43
C ASN A 227 -12.57 1.07 -13.27
N THR A 228 -12.20 2.20 -12.65
CA THR A 228 -12.14 3.49 -13.36
C THR A 228 -10.73 3.86 -13.81
N GLY A 229 -9.71 3.13 -13.35
CA GLY A 229 -8.30 3.38 -13.67
C GLY A 229 -7.77 4.66 -13.03
N ARG A 230 -8.29 5.06 -11.86
CA ARG A 230 -8.02 6.38 -11.25
C ARG A 230 -7.83 6.27 -9.74
N PHE A 231 -7.05 7.19 -9.18
CA PHE A 231 -7.03 7.42 -7.74
C PHE A 231 -8.33 8.11 -7.29
N ILE A 232 -8.73 7.85 -6.05
CA ILE A 232 -9.95 8.44 -5.46
C ILE A 232 -9.68 9.66 -4.57
N SER A 233 -8.41 10.07 -4.45
CA SER A 233 -7.94 11.32 -3.86
C SER A 233 -7.03 12.06 -4.84
N ALA A 234 -6.95 13.37 -4.70
CA ALA A 234 -6.07 14.20 -5.51
C ALA A 234 -4.59 13.94 -5.18
N ASP A 235 -3.72 14.07 -6.17
CA ASP A 235 -2.27 13.94 -6.01
C ASP A 235 -1.73 15.07 -5.13
N PRO A 236 -1.02 14.76 -4.03
CA PRO A 236 -0.33 15.79 -3.25
C PRO A 236 0.83 16.44 -4.04
N LEU A 237 1.35 15.78 -5.07
CA LEU A 237 2.39 16.27 -5.96
C LEU A 237 1.79 16.70 -7.30
N VAL A 238 1.28 17.92 -7.38
CA VAL A 238 0.83 18.51 -8.65
C VAL A 238 2.00 19.16 -9.38
N ASP A 239 2.33 18.67 -10.57
CA ASP A 239 3.14 19.39 -11.54
C ASP A 239 2.23 20.15 -12.53
N ILE A 240 2.16 21.47 -12.37
CA ILE A 240 1.35 22.35 -13.22
C ILE A 240 1.91 22.52 -14.63
N THR A 241 3.12 22.00 -14.91
CA THR A 241 3.77 22.10 -16.22
C THR A 241 3.64 20.85 -17.08
N ASP A 242 3.19 19.74 -16.50
CA ASP A 242 2.75 18.55 -17.24
C ASP A 242 1.21 18.53 -17.30
N PRO A 243 0.59 18.80 -18.48
CA PRO A 243 -0.86 18.78 -18.65
C PRO A 243 -1.52 17.48 -18.22
N LEU A 244 -0.76 16.37 -18.19
CA LEU A 244 -1.26 15.07 -17.81
C LEU A 244 -1.14 14.80 -16.29
N GLN A 245 -0.24 15.50 -15.58
CA GLN A 245 -0.21 15.53 -14.12
C GLN A 245 -1.16 16.59 -13.53
N MET A 246 -1.61 17.58 -14.33
CA MET A 246 -2.68 18.49 -13.92
C MET A 246 -3.98 17.76 -13.57
N ASN A 247 -4.22 16.58 -14.15
CA ASN A 247 -5.28 15.68 -13.72
C ASN A 247 -4.78 14.83 -12.54
N GLY A 248 -4.84 15.40 -11.33
CA GLY A 248 -4.33 14.80 -10.09
C GLY A 248 -4.96 13.47 -9.64
N TYR A 249 -5.73 12.80 -10.51
CA TYR A 249 -6.35 11.50 -10.25
C TYR A 249 -5.91 10.43 -11.25
N THR A 250 -5.20 10.81 -12.31
CA THR A 250 -4.84 9.88 -13.38
C THR A 250 -3.71 8.96 -12.92
N TYR A 251 -3.96 7.66 -12.95
CA TYR A 251 -2.90 6.69 -12.74
C TYR A 251 -1.97 6.63 -13.96
N SER A 252 -0.67 6.68 -13.69
CA SER A 252 0.39 6.37 -14.64
C SER A 252 0.33 7.17 -15.96
N ASN A 253 -0.16 8.41 -15.92
CA ASN A 253 -0.40 9.25 -17.11
C ASN A 253 -1.14 8.47 -18.22
N ALA A 254 -2.20 7.76 -17.82
CA ALA A 254 -3.05 6.94 -18.70
C ALA A 254 -2.31 5.87 -19.51
N SER A 255 -1.08 5.48 -19.11
CA SER A 255 -0.29 4.44 -19.76
C SER A 255 0.12 3.33 -18.79
N PRO A 256 -0.85 2.61 -18.20
CA PRO A 256 -0.59 1.66 -17.11
C PRO A 256 0.17 0.40 -17.56
N VAL A 257 0.31 0.17 -18.87
CA VAL A 257 1.08 -0.95 -19.43
C VAL A 257 2.58 -0.60 -19.55
N SER A 258 2.91 0.68 -19.79
CA SER A 258 4.29 1.10 -20.07
C SER A 258 4.94 1.83 -18.90
N LYS A 259 4.13 2.47 -18.05
CA LYS A 259 4.59 3.26 -16.91
C LYS A 259 4.08 2.68 -15.60
N VAL A 260 4.84 2.89 -14.53
CA VAL A 260 4.55 2.37 -13.19
C VAL A 260 4.64 3.49 -12.15
N ASP A 261 3.65 3.56 -11.27
CA ASP A 261 3.64 4.43 -10.07
C ASP A 261 3.42 3.55 -8.82
N PRO A 262 4.48 2.89 -8.31
CA PRO A 262 4.38 2.00 -7.15
C PRO A 262 4.14 2.75 -5.82
N THR A 263 4.43 4.04 -5.75
CA THR A 263 4.21 4.85 -4.54
C THR A 263 2.82 5.46 -4.50
N GLY A 264 2.12 5.44 -5.63
CA GLY A 264 0.85 6.13 -5.79
C GLY A 264 1.00 7.63 -5.66
N GLU A 265 2.09 8.23 -6.13
CA GLU A 265 2.32 9.70 -6.07
C GLU A 265 3.10 10.20 -7.28
N ALA A 266 4.01 9.40 -7.83
CA ALA A 266 4.82 9.77 -8.98
C ALA A 266 5.43 8.52 -9.63
N PHE A 267 5.82 8.64 -10.89
CA PHE A 267 6.55 7.57 -11.59
C PHE A 267 7.79 7.11 -10.81
N GLU A 268 8.08 5.80 -10.86
CA GLU A 268 9.30 5.21 -10.25
C GLU A 268 10.58 5.97 -10.65
N GLU A 269 10.62 6.44 -11.89
CA GLU A 269 11.67 7.27 -12.50
C GLU A 269 11.88 8.63 -11.81
N CYS A 270 10.78 9.23 -11.34
CA CYS A 270 10.75 10.49 -10.60
C CYS A 270 11.13 10.28 -9.12
N VAL A 271 10.67 9.18 -8.50
CA VAL A 271 10.94 8.86 -7.09
C VAL A 271 12.40 8.43 -6.87
N ASN A 272 12.96 7.63 -7.78
CA ASN A 272 14.35 7.16 -7.70
C ASN A 272 15.38 8.22 -8.10
N GLY A 273 14.95 9.42 -8.48
CA GLY A 273 15.82 10.50 -8.97
C GLY A 273 16.56 10.16 -10.27
N MET A 274 16.15 9.08 -10.96
CA MET A 274 16.75 8.59 -12.20
C MET A 274 16.45 9.53 -13.37
N TYR A 275 15.27 10.16 -13.32
CA TYR A 275 14.96 11.36 -14.09
C TYR A 275 14.67 12.48 -13.09
N ARG A 276 15.29 13.64 -13.29
CA ARG A 276 14.69 14.85 -12.73
C ARG A 276 13.35 15.00 -13.44
N CYS A 277 12.23 15.09 -12.72
CA CYS A 277 10.98 15.62 -13.26
C CYS A 277 11.27 17.10 -13.59
N SER A 278 11.93 17.27 -14.72
CA SER A 278 12.36 18.50 -15.34
C SER A 278 12.52 18.10 -16.80
N GLY A 279 11.53 18.46 -17.62
CA GLY A 279 11.86 18.85 -18.99
C GLY A 279 13.06 19.79 -18.88
N GLY A 280 14.18 19.38 -19.49
CA GLY A 280 15.48 19.96 -19.20
C GLY A 280 15.44 21.48 -19.11
N THR A 281 15.93 22.01 -17.98
CA THR A 281 16.21 23.43 -17.76
C THR A 281 14.97 24.33 -17.58
N GLN A 282 14.39 24.34 -16.38
CA GLN A 282 14.02 25.56 -15.64
C GLN A 282 13.69 25.19 -14.18
N VAL A 283 14.14 26.02 -13.23
CA VAL A 283 13.81 25.86 -11.81
C VAL A 283 12.38 26.34 -11.62
N ILE A 284 11.44 25.41 -11.58
CA ILE A 284 10.04 25.68 -11.23
C ILE A 284 9.92 25.63 -9.71
N GLU A 285 9.18 26.55 -9.12
CA GLU A 285 8.76 26.49 -7.72
C GLU A 285 7.92 25.22 -7.53
N LYS A 286 8.57 24.16 -7.05
CA LYS A 286 7.91 22.95 -6.60
C LYS A 286 6.93 23.36 -5.49
N GLY A 287 5.74 22.76 -5.48
CA GLY A 287 4.81 22.93 -4.36
C GLY A 287 5.55 22.72 -3.03
N SER A 288 5.17 23.48 -2.00
CA SER A 288 5.91 23.62 -0.74
C SER A 288 6.30 22.31 -0.05
N ASN A 289 5.62 21.20 -0.38
CA ASN A 289 5.79 19.90 0.26
C ASN A 289 6.58 18.89 -0.60
N TYR A 290 6.99 19.22 -1.84
CA TYR A 290 7.64 18.27 -2.74
C TYR A 290 8.89 17.63 -2.11
N GLY A 291 9.73 18.43 -1.46
CA GLY A 291 10.95 17.94 -0.82
C GLY A 291 10.66 16.98 0.34
N GLU A 292 9.67 17.29 1.16
CA GLU A 292 9.27 16.48 2.32
C GLU A 292 8.60 15.18 1.88
N ILE A 293 7.73 15.24 0.87
CA ILE A 293 7.04 14.08 0.30
C ILE A 293 8.05 13.13 -0.35
N VAL A 294 9.02 13.63 -1.11
CA VAL A 294 10.07 12.77 -1.71
C VAL A 294 10.91 12.09 -0.63
N GLN A 295 11.27 12.78 0.46
CA GLN A 295 12.00 12.15 1.57
C GLN A 295 11.16 11.11 2.30
N ARG A 296 9.88 11.42 2.56
CA ARG A 296 8.90 10.48 3.10
C ARG A 296 8.81 9.22 2.24
N ASN A 297 8.82 9.36 0.92
CA ASN A 297 8.76 8.23 -0.01
C ASN A 297 10.02 7.37 0.02
N ILE A 298 11.20 8.00 0.08
CA ILE A 298 12.46 7.26 0.23
C ILE A 298 12.43 6.44 1.53
N GLU A 299 11.93 7.02 2.62
CA GLU A 299 11.84 6.35 3.92
C GLU A 299 10.76 5.26 3.93
N SER A 300 9.61 5.51 3.33
CA SER A 300 8.53 4.55 3.09
C SER A 300 9.03 3.34 2.29
N GLN A 301 9.71 3.56 1.17
CA GLN A 301 10.24 2.50 0.32
C GLN A 301 11.25 1.62 1.07
N ARG A 302 12.10 2.23 1.91
CA ARG A 302 13.05 1.49 2.77
C ARG A 302 12.32 0.63 3.80
N GLN A 303 11.23 1.12 4.39
CA GLN A 303 10.44 0.37 5.37
C GLN A 303 9.63 -0.77 4.73
N GLN A 304 9.19 -0.58 3.49
CA GLN A 304 8.45 -1.60 2.73
C GLN A 304 9.36 -2.62 2.02
N GLY A 305 10.69 -2.49 2.10
CA GLY A 305 11.63 -3.47 1.56
C GLY A 305 11.81 -3.41 0.02
N PHE A 306 11.60 -2.25 -0.60
CA PHE A 306 11.83 -2.07 -2.04
C PHE A 306 13.32 -2.10 -2.37
N ASN A 307 13.81 -3.25 -2.86
CA ASN A 307 15.14 -3.40 -3.43
C ASN A 307 15.05 -3.58 -4.95
N ARG A 308 14.71 -2.52 -5.70
CA ARG A 308 15.09 -2.46 -7.12
C ARG A 308 16.43 -1.74 -7.21
N ALA A 309 17.49 -2.50 -7.47
CA ALA A 309 18.79 -1.94 -7.78
C ALA A 309 18.64 -1.08 -9.04
N SER A 310 18.85 0.23 -8.90
CA SER A 310 18.99 1.13 -10.04
C SER A 310 20.18 0.65 -10.87
N ALA A 311 19.88 0.08 -12.04
CA ALA A 311 20.89 -0.26 -13.02
C ALA A 311 21.45 1.03 -13.64
N GLY A 312 22.54 1.55 -13.06
CA GLY A 312 23.58 2.28 -13.78
C GLY A 312 23.50 3.81 -13.83
N ARG A 313 24.33 4.48 -13.04
CA ARG A 313 25.60 5.14 -13.45
C ARG A 313 26.11 5.98 -12.28
N GLY A 314 27.39 5.82 -11.95
CA GLY A 314 28.04 6.55 -10.86
C GLY A 314 27.88 8.06 -10.99
N GLY A 315 27.10 8.63 -10.08
CA GLY A 315 27.11 10.05 -9.77
C GLY A 315 27.12 10.17 -8.24
N ASN A 316 28.25 10.57 -7.67
CA ASN A 316 28.36 10.85 -6.24
C ASN A 316 27.37 11.96 -5.88
N VAL A 317 26.27 11.61 -5.23
CA VAL A 317 25.47 12.58 -4.49
C VAL A 317 26.18 12.78 -3.15
N THR A 318 26.94 13.87 -3.04
CA THR A 318 27.45 14.33 -1.74
C THR A 318 26.25 14.81 -0.92
N ILE A 319 25.77 13.95 -0.02
CA ILE A 319 24.75 14.33 0.96
C ILE A 319 25.44 15.13 2.06
N ASN A 320 25.27 16.45 2.04
CA ASN A 320 25.61 17.27 3.19
C ASN A 320 24.68 16.89 4.36
N ARG A 321 25.26 16.39 5.44
CA ARG A 321 24.53 16.15 6.70
C ARG A 321 23.96 17.47 7.21
N PRO A 322 22.63 17.62 7.38
CA PRO A 322 22.11 18.74 8.14
C PRO A 322 22.49 18.57 9.62
N THR A 323 22.98 19.64 10.23
CA THR A 323 23.25 19.73 11.67
C THR A 323 21.99 19.42 12.47
N ARG A 324 22.15 18.61 13.53
CA ARG A 324 21.06 18.19 14.43
C ARG A 324 20.20 19.40 14.86
N PRO A 325 18.87 19.37 14.71
CA PRO A 325 18.02 20.38 15.32
C PRO A 325 18.09 20.26 16.84
N ILE A 326 18.34 21.38 17.51
CA ILE A 326 18.32 21.50 18.97
C ILE A 326 16.85 21.41 19.42
N LEU A 327 16.51 20.36 20.16
CA LEU A 327 15.18 20.22 20.77
C LEU A 327 15.02 21.24 21.92
N PRO A 328 13.90 21.97 22.02
CA PRO A 328 13.58 22.75 23.21
C PRO A 328 13.23 21.83 24.40
N PRO A 329 13.42 22.30 25.66
CA PRO A 329 13.29 21.45 26.84
C PRO A 329 11.86 20.93 27.06
N ARG A 330 11.80 19.67 27.50
CA ARG A 330 10.62 18.85 27.76
C ARG A 330 9.74 19.46 28.87
N ILE A 331 8.55 19.92 28.53
CA ILE A 331 7.50 20.23 29.52
C ILE A 331 6.75 18.92 29.81
N THR A 332 6.88 18.38 31.02
CA THR A 332 6.08 17.25 31.50
C THR A 332 4.72 17.74 32.01
N PRO A 333 3.57 17.28 31.45
CA PRO A 333 2.28 17.57 32.05
C PRO A 333 2.06 16.70 33.30
N ARG A 334 1.69 17.36 34.40
CA ARG A 334 1.31 16.75 35.68
C ARG A 334 -0.19 16.43 35.63
N ILE A 335 -0.55 15.16 35.45
CA ILE A 335 -1.95 14.70 35.55
C ILE A 335 -2.19 14.26 36.99
N THR A 336 -3.14 14.92 37.66
CA THR A 336 -3.61 14.56 39.01
C THR A 336 -4.83 13.64 38.88
N PRO A 337 -4.94 12.51 39.62
CA PRO A 337 -6.06 11.60 39.50
C PRO A 337 -7.23 12.02 40.42
N ARG A 338 -8.47 11.94 39.91
CA ARG A 338 -9.67 11.76 40.74
C ARG A 338 -10.40 10.48 40.27
N LEU A 339 -10.63 9.62 41.27
CA LEU A 339 -11.22 8.26 41.32
C LEU A 339 -12.73 8.21 40.97
N PRO A 340 -13.44 7.05 41.07
CA PRO A 340 -13.24 5.77 40.39
C PRO A 340 -14.57 5.18 39.84
N GLY A 341 -14.52 4.19 38.93
CA GLY A 341 -15.71 3.39 38.63
C GLY A 341 -15.57 2.39 37.49
N ILE A 342 -15.56 1.10 37.86
CA ILE A 342 -15.84 -0.11 37.06
C ILE A 342 -14.63 -0.78 36.38
N LEU A 343 -14.10 -1.77 37.10
CA LEU A 343 -13.26 -2.87 36.64
C LEU A 343 -14.02 -3.78 35.65
N GLY A 344 -13.31 -4.31 34.66
CA GLY A 344 -13.73 -5.52 33.94
C GLY A 344 -12.87 -5.88 32.74
N ILE A 345 -11.93 -6.82 32.96
CA ILE A 345 -11.37 -7.76 31.98
C ILE A 345 -10.34 -7.20 30.96
N ILE A 346 -9.05 -7.17 31.34
CA ILE A 346 -7.92 -7.68 30.52
C ILE A 346 -6.82 -8.17 31.48
N SER A 347 -6.72 -9.49 31.64
CA SER A 347 -5.55 -10.22 32.17
C SER A 347 -5.48 -11.54 31.40
N ILE A 348 -4.27 -12.09 31.24
CA ILE A 348 -3.88 -13.26 30.41
C ILE A 348 -3.49 -12.76 29.00
N ILE A 349 -2.23 -12.63 28.55
CA ILE A 349 -1.03 -13.46 28.70
C ILE A 349 0.22 -12.55 28.63
N ALA A 350 1.02 -12.52 29.69
CA ALA A 350 2.44 -12.14 29.63
C ALA A 350 3.17 -12.87 30.76
N SER A 351 3.50 -14.13 30.53
CA SER A 351 4.38 -14.87 31.41
C SER A 351 5.14 -15.94 30.62
N GLN A 352 6.44 -15.69 30.50
CA GLN A 352 7.53 -16.63 30.27
C GLN A 352 7.61 -17.31 28.90
N GLU A 353 8.53 -16.81 28.06
CA GLU A 353 9.83 -17.47 27.83
C GLU A 353 10.85 -16.49 27.21
N ASP A 354 11.99 -16.35 27.89
CA ASP A 354 13.34 -15.99 27.42
C ASP A 354 13.58 -14.96 26.30
N LEU A 355 13.79 -13.69 26.71
CA LEU A 355 14.67 -12.74 26.01
C LEU A 355 15.88 -12.41 26.88
N LYS A 356 16.80 -13.37 27.02
CA LYS A 356 18.20 -13.09 27.29
C LYS A 356 18.90 -12.83 25.95
N ILE A 357 18.86 -11.58 25.49
CA ILE A 357 19.85 -11.08 24.52
C ILE A 357 20.52 -9.86 25.13
N SER A 358 21.80 -10.05 25.43
CA SER A 358 22.71 -9.16 26.14
C SER A 358 22.79 -7.75 25.55
N TYR A 359 22.55 -6.75 26.39
CA TYR A 359 23.10 -5.41 26.21
C TYR A 359 24.62 -5.48 26.33
N ARG A 360 25.36 -5.24 25.25
CA ARG A 360 26.79 -4.91 25.29
C ARG A 360 26.97 -3.61 26.08
N LYS A 361 27.32 -3.70 27.37
CA LYS A 361 27.92 -2.58 28.10
C LYS A 361 29.39 -2.48 27.72
N MET A 362 29.75 -1.30 27.26
CA MET A 362 31.12 -0.83 27.01
C MET A 362 32.04 -1.19 28.18
N ALA A 363 33.02 -2.07 27.95
CA ALA A 363 34.17 -2.23 28.81
C ALA A 363 35.32 -1.37 28.25
N LYS A 364 35.79 -0.40 29.03
CA LYS A 364 37.04 0.31 28.75
C LYS A 364 38.20 -0.69 28.82
N ARG A 365 39.11 -0.59 27.85
CA ARG A 365 40.38 -1.34 27.76
C ARG A 365 41.23 -1.07 29.02
N PRO A 366 41.63 -2.08 29.82
CA PRO A 366 42.66 -1.90 30.84
C PRO A 366 44.01 -1.65 30.17
N ALA A 367 44.82 -0.74 30.72
CA ALA A 367 46.15 -0.45 30.22
C ALA A 367 47.08 -1.67 30.40
N GLY A 368 47.76 -2.10 29.34
CA GLY A 368 48.89 -3.03 29.47
C GLY A 368 48.93 -4.28 28.56
N LEU A 369 48.04 -4.46 27.58
CA LEU A 369 48.11 -5.60 26.65
C LEU A 369 48.29 -5.16 25.19
N THR A 370 49.24 -5.79 24.50
CA THR A 370 49.50 -5.60 23.06
C THR A 370 48.40 -6.25 22.21
N GLU A 371 48.22 -5.73 21.00
CA GLU A 371 47.10 -6.02 20.08
C GLU A 371 47.01 -7.51 19.68
N GLU A 372 48.11 -8.24 19.71
CA GLU A 372 48.22 -9.66 19.34
C GLU A 372 47.72 -10.65 20.41
N GLN A 373 47.52 -10.22 21.66
CA GLN A 373 47.08 -11.14 22.74
C GLN A 373 45.57 -11.07 23.04
N TRP A 374 44.83 -10.17 22.40
CA TRP A 374 43.39 -10.01 22.63
C TRP A 374 42.53 -10.80 21.63
N ASP A 375 43.05 -11.08 20.43
CA ASP A 375 42.31 -11.77 19.36
C ASP A 375 42.17 -13.29 19.59
N ASP A 376 43.08 -13.92 20.34
CA ASP A 376 43.03 -15.37 20.62
C ASP A 376 42.05 -15.77 21.76
N SER A 377 41.45 -14.82 22.47
CA SER A 377 40.52 -15.12 23.58
C SER A 377 39.03 -15.06 23.21
N VAL A 378 38.69 -14.71 21.97
CA VAL A 378 37.29 -14.44 21.54
C VAL A 378 36.84 -15.35 20.38
N GLY A 379 37.68 -16.29 19.95
CA GLY A 379 37.34 -17.29 18.94
C GLY A 379 37.14 -18.69 19.53
N HIS A 380 35.96 -19.00 20.05
CA HIS A 380 35.37 -20.35 20.06
C HIS A 380 33.87 -20.33 20.37
#